data_AF-A0A3C1UB14-F1
#
_entry.id   AF-A0A3C1UB14-F1
#
_cell.length_a   1.000
_cell.length_b   1.000
_cell.length_c   1.000
_cell.angle_alpha   90.00
_cell.angle_beta   90.00
_cell.angle_gamma   90.00
#
_symmetry.space_group_name_H-M   'P 1'
#
loop_
_entity.id
_entity.type
_entity.pdbx_description
1 polymer ?
#
loop_
_entity_poly.entity_id
_entity_poly.type
_entity_poly.pdbx_seq_one_letter_code
_entity_poly.pdbx_strand_id
1 'polypeptide(L)'
;MIDHAKDRSAMANLWKGILNDQSNPEILSVSEIPKQSIPTSFLFVNLLNLSTIALMMQIAVRPFLSIGLESDSLSFFLIGSLMTIALFLLAGKIIVNLSRMLSPVKTIKILGDCILDSLIDLGEITSRKARFVLKTDRESVNIDCALIDATTYEKNIFAQAMSELLSSIENPRYVFIKQGFLLGIPFRNMSQSYACPTIISSKKENVEILADHLRRKTGKFFIQYTRSEKGRKILLMCRKKSYINRNEIFIQGKKRVLSKWE
;
A
#
# COMPACT_ATOMS: atom_id res chain seq x y z
N MET A 1 12.73 37.41 15.82
CA MET A 1 12.97 37.25 14.36
C MET A 1 13.60 38.49 13.71
N ILE A 2 13.26 39.72 14.13
CA ILE A 2 13.80 40.95 13.52
C ILE A 2 15.27 41.22 13.89
N ASP A 3 15.71 40.82 15.10
CA ASP A 3 17.09 41.08 15.55
C ASP A 3 18.15 40.28 14.78
N HIS A 4 17.82 39.09 14.30
CA HIS A 4 18.72 38.27 13.48
C HIS A 4 18.86 38.79 12.04
N ALA A 5 17.96 39.65 11.56
CA ALA A 5 18.00 40.19 10.20
C ALA A 5 18.99 41.37 10.06
N LYS A 6 19.39 41.99 11.17
CA LYS A 6 20.35 43.11 11.17
C LYS A 6 21.78 42.67 10.89
N ASP A 7 22.17 41.47 11.33
CA ASP A 7 23.55 40.98 11.19
C ASP A 7 23.67 39.96 10.06
N ARG A 8 23.73 40.49 8.83
CA ARG A 8 23.89 39.70 7.60
C ARG A 8 25.20 38.92 7.59
N SER A 9 26.25 39.47 8.20
CA SER A 9 27.57 38.85 8.31
C SER A 9 27.57 37.63 9.22
N ALA A 10 26.95 37.74 10.41
CA ALA A 10 26.82 36.61 11.33
C ALA A 10 25.99 35.48 10.72
N MET A 11 24.89 35.80 10.03
CA MET A 11 24.10 34.81 9.30
C MET A 11 24.91 34.15 8.18
N ALA A 12 25.61 34.91 7.34
CA ALA A 12 26.43 34.36 6.27
C ALA A 12 27.51 33.38 6.80
N ASN A 13 28.11 33.67 7.96
CA ASN A 13 29.10 32.80 8.59
C ASN A 13 28.46 31.54 9.21
N LEU A 14 27.28 31.66 9.81
CA LEU A 14 26.48 30.52 10.28
C LEU A 14 26.13 29.58 9.13
N TRP A 15 25.63 30.13 8.02
CA TRP A 15 25.32 29.36 6.82
C TRP A 15 26.57 28.71 6.22
N LYS A 16 27.70 29.43 6.14
CA LYS A 16 28.98 28.84 5.68
C LYS A 16 29.46 27.73 6.61
N GLY A 17 29.30 27.85 7.92
CA GLY A 17 29.63 26.80 8.89
C GLY A 17 28.79 25.54 8.70
N ILE A 18 27.47 25.70 8.54
CA ILE A 18 26.53 24.59 8.29
C ILE A 18 26.81 23.93 6.93
N LEU A 19 27.20 24.70 5.92
CA LEU A 19 27.50 24.20 4.58
C LEU A 19 28.87 23.51 4.49
N ASN A 20 29.88 23.96 5.23
CA ASN A 20 31.22 23.36 5.20
C ASN A 20 31.29 22.02 5.94
N ASP A 21 30.45 21.80 6.96
CA ASP A 21 30.41 20.55 7.72
C ASP A 21 29.69 19.42 6.95
N GLN A 22 29.03 19.75 5.84
CA GLN A 22 28.40 18.80 4.93
C GLN A 22 29.05 18.87 3.56
N SER A 23 30.05 18.02 3.32
CA SER A 23 30.77 17.91 2.05
C SER A 23 29.89 17.54 0.83
N ASN A 24 28.60 17.31 1.04
CA ASN A 24 27.56 17.34 0.02
C ASN A 24 26.22 17.43 0.76
N PRO A 25 25.58 18.61 0.91
CA PRO A 25 24.22 18.65 1.45
C PRO A 25 23.33 18.06 0.35
N GLU A 26 23.19 16.72 0.34
CA GLU A 26 22.01 16.13 -0.24
C GLU A 26 20.86 16.70 0.57
N ILE A 27 20.25 17.77 0.03
CA ILE A 27 18.90 18.15 0.37
C ILE A 27 18.09 16.91 0.02
N LEU A 28 17.96 16.04 1.02
CA LEU A 28 16.93 15.03 1.05
C LEU A 28 15.66 15.86 1.09
N SER A 29 15.16 16.24 -0.09
CA SER A 29 13.74 16.49 -0.28
C SER A 29 13.06 15.15 -0.02
N VAL A 30 13.05 14.77 1.27
CA VAL A 30 12.05 13.87 1.81
C VAL A 30 10.78 14.66 1.56
N SER A 31 10.16 14.39 0.42
CA SER A 31 8.74 14.62 0.27
C SER A 31 8.15 13.91 1.49
N GLU A 32 7.82 14.70 2.52
CA GLU A 32 7.07 14.22 3.66
C GLU A 32 5.75 13.75 3.07
N ILE A 33 5.70 12.48 2.67
CA ILE A 33 4.47 11.83 2.26
C ILE A 33 3.52 12.05 3.44
N PRO A 34 2.32 12.60 3.19
CA PRO A 34 1.43 13.04 4.25
C PRO A 34 1.31 11.93 5.29
N LYS A 35 1.67 12.25 6.55
CA LYS A 35 1.74 11.36 7.70
C LYS A 35 0.74 10.21 7.57
N GLN A 36 1.17 9.09 7.00
CA GLN A 36 0.35 7.89 6.95
C GLN A 36 0.55 7.18 8.28
N SER A 37 0.01 7.76 9.35
CA SER A 37 -0.11 7.05 10.61
C SER A 37 -0.83 5.75 10.30
N ILE A 38 -0.16 4.60 10.42
CA ILE A 38 -0.85 3.32 10.40
C ILE A 38 -1.87 3.42 11.53
N PRO A 39 -3.18 3.53 11.23
CA PRO A 39 -4.12 3.82 12.29
C PRO A 39 -4.14 2.62 13.23
N THR A 40 -4.23 2.86 14.53
CA THR A 40 -4.54 1.83 15.53
C THR A 40 -5.81 1.04 15.18
N SER A 41 -6.68 1.62 14.36
CA SER A 41 -7.81 0.95 13.69
C SER A 41 -7.39 -0.24 12.82
N PHE A 42 -6.21 -0.26 12.22
CA PHE A 42 -5.70 -1.41 11.47
C PHE A 42 -5.42 -2.60 12.39
N LEU A 43 -4.79 -2.35 13.55
CA LEU A 43 -4.64 -3.36 14.59
C LEU A 43 -6.01 -3.80 15.11
N PHE A 44 -6.96 -2.86 15.29
CA PHE A 44 -8.31 -3.16 15.74
C PHE A 44 -9.13 -3.98 14.74
N VAL A 45 -9.14 -3.64 13.44
CA VAL A 45 -9.83 -4.39 12.39
C VAL A 45 -9.18 -5.75 12.19
N ASN A 46 -7.84 -5.84 12.27
CA ASN A 46 -7.15 -7.12 12.24
C ASN A 46 -7.48 -7.96 13.48
N LEU A 47 -7.52 -7.35 14.68
CA LEU A 47 -7.91 -8.00 15.93
C LEU A 47 -9.37 -8.45 15.91
N LEU A 48 -10.26 -7.65 15.31
CA LEU A 48 -11.69 -7.94 15.16
C LEU A 48 -11.93 -9.03 14.10
N ASN A 49 -11.14 -9.03 13.02
CA ASN A 49 -11.11 -10.16 12.08
C ASN A 49 -10.58 -11.43 12.77
N LEU A 50 -9.59 -11.31 13.64
CA LEU A 50 -9.07 -12.45 14.41
C LEU A 50 -10.11 -12.98 15.39
N SER A 51 -10.82 -12.10 16.09
CA SER A 51 -11.87 -12.46 17.04
C SER A 51 -13.10 -13.04 16.34
N THR A 52 -13.45 -12.56 15.15
CA THR A 52 -14.54 -13.12 14.35
C THR A 52 -14.20 -14.49 13.77
N ILE A 53 -12.96 -14.71 13.33
CA ILE A 53 -12.47 -16.05 12.94
C ILE A 53 -12.50 -17.00 14.14
N ALA A 54 -12.06 -16.55 15.32
CA ALA A 54 -12.11 -17.34 16.54
C ALA A 54 -13.56 -17.72 16.93
N LEU A 55 -14.51 -16.80 16.80
CA LEU A 55 -15.94 -17.06 17.03
C LEU A 55 -16.52 -18.07 16.03
N MET A 56 -16.24 -17.92 14.73
CA MET A 56 -16.68 -18.90 13.72
C MET A 56 -16.10 -20.29 14.00
N MET A 57 -14.86 -20.36 14.45
CA MET A 57 -14.21 -21.61 14.83
C MET A 57 -14.89 -22.24 16.06
N GLN A 58 -15.27 -21.45 17.07
CA GLN A 58 -16.02 -21.95 18.22
C GLN A 58 -17.40 -22.51 17.82
N ILE A 59 -18.10 -21.85 16.90
CA ILE A 59 -19.40 -22.31 16.38
C ILE A 59 -19.24 -23.61 15.59
N ALA A 60 -18.17 -23.75 14.80
CA ALA A 60 -17.92 -24.96 14.01
C ALA A 60 -17.52 -26.17 14.88
N VAL A 61 -16.84 -25.95 16.01
CA VAL A 61 -16.37 -27.02 16.90
C VAL A 61 -17.48 -27.54 17.83
N ARG A 62 -18.39 -26.67 18.29
CA ARG A 62 -19.45 -27.02 19.25
C ARG A 62 -20.34 -28.21 18.88
N PRO A 63 -20.92 -28.30 17.66
CA PRO A 63 -21.76 -29.45 17.29
C PRO A 63 -20.95 -30.74 17.19
N PHE A 64 -19.66 -30.64 16.86
CA PHE A 64 -18.77 -31.81 16.81
C PHE A 64 -18.46 -32.36 18.20
N LEU A 65 -18.29 -31.46 19.19
CA LEU A 65 -18.06 -31.85 20.58
C LEU A 65 -19.32 -32.47 21.20
N SER A 66 -20.51 -31.94 20.90
CA SER A 66 -21.78 -32.48 21.43
C SER A 66 -22.12 -33.85 20.81
N ILE A 67 -21.96 -34.01 19.50
CA ILE A 67 -22.18 -35.30 18.81
C ILE A 67 -21.17 -36.34 19.26
N GLY A 68 -19.91 -35.94 19.49
CA GLY A 68 -18.89 -36.81 20.08
C GLY A 68 -19.34 -37.34 21.44
N LEU A 69 -19.62 -36.44 22.39
CA LEU A 69 -19.97 -36.80 23.78
C LEU A 69 -21.23 -37.68 23.92
N GLU A 70 -22.19 -37.58 23.00
CA GLU A 70 -23.40 -38.42 23.00
C GLU A 70 -23.21 -39.76 22.28
N SER A 71 -22.16 -39.91 21.47
CA SER A 71 -21.87 -41.13 20.73
C SER A 71 -20.87 -42.02 21.50
N ASP A 72 -21.26 -43.24 21.89
CA ASP A 72 -20.38 -44.22 22.55
C ASP A 72 -19.26 -44.80 21.64
N SER A 73 -19.13 -44.26 20.43
CA SER A 73 -18.29 -44.81 19.36
C SER A 73 -17.00 -44.01 19.19
N LEU A 74 -15.87 -44.63 19.55
CA LEU A 74 -14.52 -44.06 19.48
C LEU A 74 -14.14 -43.49 18.10
N SER A 75 -14.66 -44.09 17.03
CA SER A 75 -14.38 -43.67 15.65
C SER A 75 -14.90 -42.26 15.33
N PHE A 76 -16.07 -41.88 15.82
CA PHE A 76 -16.65 -40.55 15.56
C PHE A 76 -15.89 -39.44 16.31
N PHE A 77 -15.41 -39.73 17.52
CA PHE A 77 -14.51 -38.84 18.26
C PHE A 77 -13.16 -38.64 17.55
N LEU A 78 -12.55 -39.70 17.03
CA LEU A 78 -11.26 -39.61 16.32
C LEU A 78 -11.39 -38.81 15.02
N ILE A 79 -12.44 -39.05 14.24
CA ILE A 79 -12.70 -38.32 12.99
C ILE A 79 -12.98 -36.83 13.27
N GLY A 80 -13.74 -36.55 14.33
CA GLY A 80 -14.04 -35.17 14.73
C GLY A 80 -12.86 -34.38 15.24
N SER A 81 -12.03 -35.00 16.07
CA SER A 81 -10.80 -34.35 16.55
C SER A 81 -9.82 -34.09 15.40
N LEU A 82 -9.68 -35.03 14.46
CA LEU A 82 -8.83 -34.84 13.28
C LEU A 82 -9.34 -33.71 12.37
N MET A 83 -10.66 -33.61 12.15
CA MET A 83 -11.26 -32.57 11.30
C MET A 83 -11.19 -31.16 11.92
N THR A 84 -11.33 -31.06 13.25
CA THR A 84 -11.18 -29.79 13.97
C THR A 84 -9.72 -29.32 13.99
N ILE A 85 -8.76 -30.23 14.18
CA ILE A 85 -7.32 -29.92 14.07
C ILE A 85 -6.98 -29.45 12.65
N ALA A 86 -7.51 -30.11 11.61
CA ALA A 86 -7.30 -29.70 10.22
C ALA A 86 -7.85 -28.29 9.93
N LEU A 87 -9.05 -27.96 10.41
CA LEU A 87 -9.62 -26.60 10.30
C LEU A 87 -8.78 -25.56 11.02
N PHE A 88 -8.20 -25.90 12.18
CA PHE A 88 -7.31 -25.02 12.94
C PHE A 88 -6.02 -24.72 12.19
N LEU A 89 -5.38 -25.75 11.62
CA LEU A 89 -4.17 -25.60 10.82
C LEU A 89 -4.41 -24.78 9.55
N LEU A 90 -5.55 -24.99 8.88
CA LEU A 90 -5.94 -24.21 7.70
C LEU A 90 -6.20 -22.73 8.06
N ALA A 91 -6.93 -22.47 9.15
CA ALA A 91 -7.18 -21.11 9.64
C ALA A 91 -5.87 -20.40 10.03
N GLY A 92 -4.98 -21.08 10.77
CA GLY A 92 -3.66 -20.55 11.12
C GLY A 92 -2.82 -20.21 9.89
N LYS A 93 -2.83 -21.07 8.87
CA LYS A 93 -2.14 -20.82 7.59
C LYS A 93 -2.72 -19.62 6.84
N ILE A 94 -4.04 -19.43 6.85
CA ILE A 94 -4.71 -18.28 6.25
C ILE A 94 -4.35 -16.99 7.00
N ILE A 95 -4.37 -17.01 8.34
CA ILE A 95 -4.02 -15.85 9.19
C ILE A 95 -2.56 -15.42 8.98
N VAL A 96 -1.62 -16.37 8.98
CA VAL A 96 -0.19 -16.08 8.77
C VAL A 96 0.09 -15.57 7.36
N ASN A 97 -0.59 -16.12 6.34
CA ASN A 97 -0.43 -15.63 4.97
C ASN A 97 -1.04 -14.23 4.79
N LEU A 98 -2.20 -13.98 5.42
CA LEU A 98 -2.86 -12.68 5.41
C LEU A 98 -1.99 -11.62 6.10
N SER A 99 -1.42 -11.92 7.26
CA SER A 99 -0.54 -10.99 7.99
C SER A 99 0.77 -10.71 7.25
N ARG A 100 1.37 -11.70 6.58
CA ARG A 100 2.57 -11.52 5.75
C ARG A 100 2.31 -10.66 4.50
N MET A 101 1.11 -10.73 3.92
CA MET A 101 0.67 -9.88 2.81
C MET A 101 0.26 -8.46 3.25
N LEU A 102 0.08 -8.23 4.55
CA LEU A 102 -0.44 -6.98 5.10
C LEU A 102 0.63 -5.96 5.50
N SER A 103 1.93 -6.29 5.47
CA SER A 103 2.97 -5.34 5.86
C SER A 103 3.02 -4.16 4.88
N PRO A 104 2.61 -2.95 5.30
CA PRO A 104 2.55 -1.79 4.40
C PRO A 104 3.93 -1.42 3.86
N VAL A 105 4.95 -1.55 4.71
CA VAL A 105 6.36 -1.28 4.38
C VAL A 105 6.84 -2.14 3.20
N LYS A 106 6.56 -3.44 3.21
CA LYS A 106 6.96 -4.33 2.11
C LYS A 106 6.23 -3.98 0.81
N THR A 107 4.95 -3.64 0.91
CA THR A 107 4.13 -3.29 -0.24
C THR A 107 4.64 -1.99 -0.87
N ILE A 108 4.84 -0.94 -0.07
CA ILE A 108 5.39 0.33 -0.52
C ILE A 108 6.79 0.15 -1.10
N LYS A 109 7.62 -0.73 -0.50
CA LYS A 109 8.95 -1.05 -1.04
C LYS A 109 8.86 -1.55 -2.48
N ILE A 110 8.04 -2.59 -2.68
CA ILE A 110 7.89 -3.22 -4.00
C ILE A 110 7.28 -2.24 -5.00
N LEU A 111 6.28 -1.46 -4.59
CA LEU A 111 5.65 -0.46 -5.45
C LEU A 111 6.67 0.63 -5.86
N GLY A 112 7.46 1.14 -4.93
CA GLY A 112 8.49 2.13 -5.21
C GLY A 112 9.61 1.59 -6.09
N ASP A 113 10.04 0.35 -5.87
CA ASP A 113 11.00 -0.29 -6.77
C ASP A 113 10.42 -0.45 -8.19
N CYS A 114 9.14 -0.80 -8.32
CA CYS A 114 8.48 -0.89 -9.63
C CYS A 114 8.36 0.47 -10.33
N ILE A 115 8.05 1.54 -9.58
CA ILE A 115 7.99 2.90 -10.13
C ILE A 115 9.39 3.35 -10.57
N LEU A 116 10.42 3.11 -9.76
CA LEU A 116 11.80 3.43 -10.11
C LEU A 116 12.22 2.72 -11.40
N ASP A 117 12.04 1.39 -11.47
CA ASP A 117 12.40 0.60 -12.65
C ASP A 117 11.62 1.08 -13.89
N SER A 118 10.33 1.43 -13.73
CA SER A 118 9.53 1.93 -14.84
C SER A 118 10.03 3.30 -15.32
N LEU A 119 10.38 4.21 -14.41
CA LEU A 119 10.89 5.54 -14.76
C LEU A 119 12.28 5.47 -15.41
N ILE A 120 13.10 4.49 -15.04
CA ILE A 120 14.36 4.19 -15.72
C ILE A 120 14.10 3.70 -17.14
N ASP A 121 13.20 2.74 -17.32
CA ASP A 121 12.83 2.21 -18.64
C ASP A 121 12.22 3.28 -19.56
N LEU A 122 11.52 4.26 -18.96
CA LEU A 122 10.94 5.42 -19.65
C LEU A 122 11.99 6.47 -20.03
N GLY A 123 13.21 6.40 -19.48
CA GLY A 123 14.26 7.41 -19.65
C GLY A 123 14.08 8.67 -18.80
N GLU A 124 13.10 8.69 -17.89
CA GLU A 124 12.85 9.83 -16.98
C GLU A 124 13.88 9.88 -15.84
N ILE A 125 14.48 8.73 -15.49
CA ILE A 125 15.59 8.62 -14.55
C ILE A 125 16.80 8.03 -15.29
N THR A 126 17.84 8.84 -15.46
CA THR A 126 19.09 8.47 -16.15
C THR A 126 20.23 8.18 -15.17
N SER A 127 20.09 8.63 -13.91
CA SER A 127 21.08 8.39 -12.85
C SER A 127 21.33 6.90 -12.58
N ARG A 128 22.50 6.40 -13.00
CA ARG A 128 22.89 4.97 -12.88
C ARG A 128 22.93 4.42 -11.45
N LYS A 129 23.13 5.29 -10.46
CA LYS A 129 23.23 4.92 -9.03
C LYS A 129 21.94 5.18 -8.25
N ALA A 130 20.88 5.66 -8.92
CA ALA A 130 19.63 5.99 -8.26
C ALA A 130 19.08 4.78 -7.50
N ARG A 131 18.80 4.95 -6.22
CA ARG A 131 18.28 3.88 -5.36
C ARG A 131 17.09 4.36 -4.55
N PHE A 132 16.07 3.52 -4.50
CA PHE A 132 14.92 3.75 -3.65
C PHE A 132 15.21 3.30 -2.22
N VAL A 133 14.94 4.18 -1.25
CA VAL A 133 15.14 3.91 0.18
C VAL A 133 13.86 4.24 0.93
N LEU A 134 13.52 3.34 1.85
CA LEU A 134 12.48 3.53 2.85
C LEU A 134 13.11 3.80 4.20
N LYS A 135 12.71 4.90 4.84
CA LYS A 135 12.96 5.14 6.26
C LYS A 135 11.65 4.90 7.00
N THR A 136 11.74 4.23 8.14
CA THR A 136 10.59 3.86 8.94
C THR A 136 10.92 4.16 10.38
N ASP A 137 10.00 4.79 11.10
CA ASP A 137 10.18 5.05 12.53
C ASP A 137 10.10 3.73 13.33
N ARG A 138 10.58 3.73 14.59
CA ARG A 138 10.69 2.53 15.44
C ARG A 138 9.37 1.76 15.58
N GLU A 139 8.23 2.46 15.50
CA GLU A 139 6.89 1.86 15.60
C GLU A 139 6.22 1.58 14.24
N SER A 140 6.92 1.79 13.13
CA SER A 140 6.39 1.67 11.76
C SER A 140 5.18 2.55 11.44
N VAL A 141 4.87 3.52 12.30
CA VAL A 141 3.72 4.41 12.15
C VAL A 141 3.91 5.37 10.98
N ASN A 142 5.14 5.83 10.71
CA ASN A 142 5.47 6.71 9.58
C ASN A 142 6.46 6.02 8.64
N ILE A 143 6.20 6.10 7.34
CA ILE A 143 7.02 5.52 6.27
C ILE A 143 7.42 6.64 5.33
N ASP A 144 8.69 7.02 5.36
CA ASP A 144 9.26 8.01 4.47
C ASP A 144 9.89 7.32 3.26
N CYS A 145 9.52 7.79 2.07
CA CYS A 145 10.03 7.27 0.80
C CYS A 145 10.95 8.31 0.17
N ALA A 146 12.18 7.93 -0.17
CA ALA A 146 13.13 8.81 -0.81
C ALA A 146 13.92 8.10 -1.91
N LEU A 147 14.31 8.88 -2.93
CA LEU A 147 15.29 8.46 -3.92
C LEU A 147 16.63 9.09 -3.57
N ILE A 148 17.69 8.29 -3.47
CA ILE A 148 19.06 8.75 -3.20
C ILE A 148 19.93 8.59 -4.45
N ASP A 149 21.09 9.26 -4.49
CA ASP A 149 22.07 9.15 -5.57
C ASP A 149 21.50 9.54 -6.96
N ALA A 150 20.53 10.46 -6.98
CA ALA A 150 19.85 10.97 -8.17
C ALA A 150 19.79 12.51 -8.15
N THR A 151 19.54 13.12 -9.31
CA THR A 151 19.39 14.57 -9.42
C THR A 151 18.13 15.06 -8.70
N THR A 152 18.09 16.33 -8.29
CA THR A 152 16.91 16.92 -7.63
C THR A 152 15.65 16.80 -8.51
N TYR A 153 15.81 16.93 -9.83
CA TYR A 153 14.73 16.76 -10.78
C TYR A 153 14.16 15.33 -10.77
N GLU A 154 15.02 14.31 -10.88
CA GLU A 154 14.62 12.90 -10.82
C GLU A 154 13.99 12.53 -9.47
N LYS A 155 14.55 13.05 -8.37
CA LYS A 155 13.99 12.88 -7.02
C LYS A 155 12.56 13.41 -6.95
N ASN A 156 12.31 14.59 -7.51
CA ASN A 156 10.98 15.19 -7.53
C ASN A 156 10.00 14.42 -8.42
N ILE A 157 10.42 13.96 -9.61
CA ILE A 157 9.59 13.10 -10.47
C ILE A 157 9.18 11.83 -9.74
N PHE A 158 10.15 11.14 -9.14
CA PHE A 158 9.90 9.91 -8.41
C PHE A 158 8.95 10.15 -7.22
N ALA A 159 9.21 11.20 -6.44
CA ALA A 159 8.38 11.55 -5.29
C ALA A 159 6.94 11.89 -5.71
N GLN A 160 6.77 12.64 -6.80
CA GLN A 160 5.45 12.95 -7.35
C GLN A 160 4.74 11.68 -7.81
N ALA A 161 5.41 10.80 -8.56
CA ALA A 161 4.81 9.56 -9.04
C ALA A 161 4.39 8.64 -7.88
N MET A 162 5.22 8.53 -6.84
CA MET A 162 4.91 7.77 -5.64
C MET A 162 3.75 8.39 -4.85
N SER A 163 3.74 9.70 -4.70
CA SER A 163 2.65 10.43 -4.04
C SER A 163 1.33 10.19 -4.77
N GLU A 164 1.31 10.28 -6.09
CA GLU A 164 0.11 10.03 -6.89
C GLU A 164 -0.35 8.56 -6.81
N LEU A 165 0.56 7.60 -6.86
CA LEU A 165 0.25 6.17 -6.73
C LEU A 165 -0.41 5.85 -5.38
N LEU A 166 0.11 6.44 -4.30
CA LEU A 166 -0.35 6.23 -2.92
C LEU A 166 -1.43 7.22 -2.49
N SER A 167 -1.86 8.12 -3.38
CA SER A 167 -2.94 9.05 -3.14
C SER A 167 -4.30 8.37 -3.25
N SER A 168 -5.30 9.02 -2.65
CA SER A 168 -6.69 8.62 -2.78
C SER A 168 -7.09 8.56 -4.26
N ILE A 169 -7.75 7.48 -4.66
CA ILE A 169 -8.24 7.35 -6.03
C ILE A 169 -9.38 8.35 -6.20
N GLU A 170 -9.21 9.39 -7.01
CA GLU A 170 -10.28 10.33 -7.35
C GLU A 170 -10.66 10.20 -8.84
N ASN A 171 -9.83 10.74 -9.74
CA ASN A 171 -10.06 10.70 -11.19
C ASN A 171 -8.77 10.40 -11.99
N PRO A 172 -8.03 9.32 -11.70
CA PRO A 172 -6.86 8.96 -12.49
C PRO A 172 -7.27 8.43 -13.87
N ARG A 173 -6.44 8.65 -14.89
CA ARG A 173 -6.71 8.17 -16.27
C ARG A 173 -6.71 6.64 -16.38
N TYR A 174 -5.87 5.99 -15.58
CA TYR A 174 -5.83 4.54 -15.45
C TYR A 174 -5.81 4.14 -13.96
N VAL A 175 -6.40 2.99 -13.66
CA VAL A 175 -6.36 2.38 -12.32
C VAL A 175 -5.79 0.98 -12.44
N PHE A 176 -4.87 0.64 -11.54
CA PHE A 176 -4.35 -0.71 -11.38
C PHE A 176 -5.15 -1.43 -10.29
N ILE A 177 -5.69 -2.60 -10.60
CA ILE A 177 -6.47 -3.41 -9.65
C ILE A 177 -5.81 -4.77 -9.50
N LYS A 178 -5.35 -5.12 -8.30
CA LYS A 178 -4.67 -6.40 -8.08
C LYS A 178 -5.62 -7.57 -8.36
N GLN A 179 -5.11 -8.60 -9.03
CA GLN A 179 -5.83 -9.84 -9.25
C GLN A 179 -5.77 -10.70 -7.98
N GLY A 180 -6.94 -11.00 -7.42
CA GLY A 180 -7.11 -12.01 -6.38
C GLY A 180 -7.49 -13.36 -6.97
N PHE A 181 -7.35 -14.43 -6.19
CA PHE A 181 -7.85 -15.76 -6.52
C PHE A 181 -8.74 -16.24 -5.39
N LEU A 182 -9.94 -16.70 -5.73
CA LEU A 182 -10.86 -17.35 -4.79
C LEU A 182 -11.32 -18.66 -5.43
N LEU A 183 -11.04 -19.79 -4.78
CA LEU A 183 -11.38 -21.14 -5.30
C LEU A 183 -10.90 -21.36 -6.75
N GLY A 184 -9.69 -20.89 -7.09
CA GLY A 184 -9.12 -20.99 -8.43
C GLY A 184 -9.65 -19.98 -9.45
N ILE A 185 -10.67 -19.20 -9.11
CA ILE A 185 -11.28 -18.21 -10.01
C ILE A 185 -10.61 -16.84 -9.79
N PRO A 186 -10.06 -16.21 -10.85
CA PRO A 186 -9.48 -14.89 -10.74
C PRO A 186 -10.55 -13.81 -10.58
N PHE A 187 -10.39 -12.93 -9.61
CA PHE A 187 -11.29 -11.80 -9.39
C PHE A 187 -10.53 -10.48 -9.22
N ARG A 188 -11.23 -9.37 -9.40
CA ARG A 188 -10.67 -8.02 -9.22
C ARG A 188 -10.71 -7.65 -7.74
N ASN A 189 -9.56 -7.62 -7.08
CA ASN A 189 -9.49 -7.21 -5.69
C ASN A 189 -9.54 -5.67 -5.59
N MET A 190 -10.75 -5.12 -5.57
CA MET A 190 -10.97 -3.66 -5.51
C MET A 190 -10.36 -3.01 -4.26
N SER A 191 -10.11 -3.77 -3.19
CA SER A 191 -9.44 -3.25 -1.99
C SER A 191 -7.97 -2.90 -2.24
N GLN A 192 -7.33 -3.59 -3.17
CA GLN A 192 -5.95 -3.38 -3.59
C GLN A 192 -5.93 -2.72 -4.97
N SER A 193 -6.47 -1.50 -5.02
CA SER A 193 -6.45 -0.66 -6.21
C SER A 193 -5.58 0.58 -5.99
N TYR A 194 -4.89 1.00 -7.04
CA TYR A 194 -3.95 2.12 -7.03
C TYR A 194 -4.17 3.02 -8.25
N ALA A 195 -3.99 4.33 -8.05
CA ALA A 195 -4.03 5.29 -9.14
C ALA A 195 -2.76 5.17 -10.00
N CYS A 196 -2.88 5.25 -11.32
CA CYS A 196 -1.71 5.34 -12.18
C CYS A 196 -1.13 6.76 -12.13
N PRO A 197 0.18 6.93 -11.84
CA PRO A 197 0.82 8.24 -11.87
C PRO A 197 0.68 8.92 -13.23
N THR A 198 0.49 10.23 -13.22
CA THR A 198 0.25 11.08 -14.38
C THR A 198 1.35 10.94 -15.44
N ILE A 199 2.61 10.97 -15.02
CA ILE A 199 3.79 10.80 -15.90
C ILE A 199 3.73 9.49 -16.70
N ILE A 200 3.29 8.40 -16.07
CA ILE A 200 3.14 7.07 -16.69
C ILE A 200 1.82 6.99 -17.48
N SER A 201 0.75 7.63 -17.01
CA SER A 201 -0.58 7.57 -17.61
C SER A 201 -0.70 8.29 -18.96
N SER A 202 0.33 9.04 -19.36
CA SER A 202 0.38 9.82 -20.61
C SER A 202 0.19 8.94 -21.85
N LYS A 203 0.82 7.76 -21.87
CA LYS A 203 0.82 6.80 -22.98
C LYS A 203 0.42 5.42 -22.48
N LYS A 204 -0.29 4.64 -23.31
CA LYS A 204 -0.76 3.30 -22.91
C LYS A 204 0.42 2.34 -22.73
N GLU A 205 1.44 2.50 -23.55
CA GLU A 205 2.68 1.74 -23.57
C GLU A 205 3.43 1.89 -22.23
N ASN A 206 3.51 3.12 -21.71
CA ASN A 206 4.13 3.42 -20.42
C ASN A 206 3.39 2.73 -19.26
N VAL A 207 2.05 2.70 -19.31
CA VAL A 207 1.21 2.02 -18.32
C VAL A 207 1.44 0.51 -18.34
N GLU A 208 1.65 -0.07 -19.53
CA GLU A 208 1.94 -1.49 -19.70
C GLU A 208 3.33 -1.85 -19.13
N ILE A 209 4.34 -1.00 -19.32
CA ILE A 209 5.68 -1.18 -18.71
C ILE A 209 5.56 -1.28 -17.18
N LEU A 210 4.86 -0.34 -16.53
CA LEU A 210 4.64 -0.39 -15.09
C LEU A 210 3.86 -1.65 -14.68
N ALA A 211 2.84 -2.02 -15.44
CA ALA A 211 2.06 -3.23 -15.17
C ALA A 211 2.91 -4.50 -15.22
N ASP A 212 3.88 -4.58 -16.13
CA ASP A 212 4.79 -5.70 -16.24
C ASP A 212 5.79 -5.76 -15.09
N HIS A 213 6.32 -4.63 -14.64
CA HIS A 213 7.11 -4.54 -13.40
C HIS A 213 6.31 -5.00 -12.18
N LEU A 214 5.08 -4.51 -12.02
CA LEU A 214 4.18 -4.91 -10.94
C LEU A 214 3.85 -6.41 -11.01
N ARG A 215 3.60 -6.94 -12.21
CA ARG A 215 3.33 -8.35 -12.46
C ARG A 215 4.48 -9.24 -12.00
N ARG A 216 5.73 -8.84 -12.28
CA ARG A 216 6.93 -9.60 -11.89
C ARG A 216 7.14 -9.62 -10.38
N LYS A 217 6.90 -8.51 -9.66
CA LYS A 217 7.20 -8.42 -8.22
C LYS A 217 6.03 -8.73 -7.28
N THR A 218 4.80 -8.36 -7.65
CA THR A 218 3.61 -8.44 -6.76
C THR A 218 2.52 -9.39 -7.29
N GLY A 219 2.58 -9.75 -8.58
CA GLY A 219 1.56 -10.53 -9.27
C GLY A 219 0.69 -9.68 -10.19
N LYS A 220 -0.25 -10.32 -10.91
CA LYS A 220 -1.01 -9.66 -11.99
C LYS A 220 -1.89 -8.51 -11.49
N PHE A 221 -1.91 -7.43 -12.27
CA PHE A 221 -2.84 -6.31 -12.11
C PHE A 221 -3.72 -6.17 -13.35
N PHE A 222 -4.99 -5.87 -13.14
CA PHE A 222 -5.88 -5.41 -14.19
C PHE A 222 -5.68 -3.91 -14.39
N ILE A 223 -5.33 -3.52 -15.62
CA ILE A 223 -5.25 -2.13 -16.03
C ILE A 223 -6.62 -1.70 -16.52
N GLN A 224 -7.21 -0.67 -15.90
CA GLN A 224 -8.51 -0.15 -16.29
C GLN A 224 -8.40 1.31 -16.72
N TYR A 225 -8.70 1.59 -17.99
CA TYR A 225 -8.93 2.94 -18.45
C TYR A 225 -10.25 3.47 -17.88
N THR A 226 -10.24 4.66 -17.28
CA THR A 226 -11.36 5.17 -16.48
C THR A 226 -12.30 6.10 -17.25
N ARG A 227 -11.86 6.66 -18.39
CA ARG A 227 -12.66 7.65 -19.15
C ARG A 227 -13.75 7.03 -20.04
N SER A 228 -13.87 5.71 -20.05
CA SER A 228 -15.00 5.01 -20.69
C SER A 228 -16.15 4.78 -19.69
N GLU A 229 -17.37 4.55 -20.16
CA GLU A 229 -18.50 4.27 -19.26
C GLU A 229 -18.26 3.05 -18.35
N LYS A 230 -17.72 1.96 -18.91
CA LYS A 230 -17.33 0.78 -18.15
C LYS A 230 -16.21 1.10 -17.16
N GLY A 231 -15.25 1.93 -17.58
CA GLY A 231 -14.16 2.43 -16.74
C GLY A 231 -14.64 3.22 -15.54
N ARG A 232 -15.58 4.16 -15.75
CA ARG A 232 -16.18 4.98 -14.69
C ARG A 232 -16.88 4.13 -13.64
N LYS A 233 -17.65 3.12 -14.05
CA LYS A 233 -18.28 2.17 -13.11
C LYS A 233 -17.25 1.48 -12.22
N ILE A 234 -16.12 1.04 -12.80
CA ILE A 234 -15.04 0.39 -12.05
C ILE A 234 -14.30 1.39 -11.15
N LEU A 235 -14.05 2.62 -11.63
CA LEU A 235 -13.46 3.70 -10.84
C LEU A 235 -14.29 3.95 -9.57
N LEU A 236 -15.61 4.10 -9.70
CA LEU A 236 -16.50 4.28 -8.54
C LEU A 236 -16.40 3.14 -7.53
N MET A 237 -16.28 1.89 -8.00
CA MET A 237 -16.06 0.75 -7.11
C MET A 237 -14.70 0.82 -6.40
N CYS A 238 -13.64 1.24 -7.10
CA CYS A 238 -12.31 1.43 -6.52
C CYS A 238 -12.34 2.53 -5.45
N ARG A 239 -12.94 3.69 -5.73
CA ARG A 239 -13.11 4.80 -4.76
C ARG A 239 -13.78 4.33 -3.47
N LYS A 240 -14.81 3.48 -3.58
CA LYS A 240 -15.56 2.95 -2.43
C LYS A 240 -14.81 1.87 -1.64
N LYS A 241 -14.03 1.02 -2.32
CA LYS A 241 -13.47 -0.21 -1.74
C LYS A 241 -11.97 -0.15 -1.47
N SER A 242 -11.22 0.73 -2.12
CA SER A 242 -9.77 0.83 -2.00
C SER A 242 -9.34 1.04 -0.56
N TYR A 243 -8.26 0.37 -0.15
CA TYR A 243 -7.64 0.55 1.15
C TYR A 243 -7.18 2.00 1.35
N ILE A 244 -6.60 2.63 0.33
CA ILE A 244 -6.08 4.01 0.41
C ILE A 244 -7.21 4.99 0.70
N ASN A 245 -8.28 4.95 -0.10
CA ASN A 245 -9.45 5.82 0.10
C ASN A 245 -10.12 5.58 1.47
N ARG A 246 -10.23 4.32 1.91
CA ARG A 246 -10.77 4.01 3.24
C ARG A 246 -9.88 4.60 4.34
N ASN A 247 -8.58 4.41 4.24
CA ASN A 247 -7.62 4.93 5.21
C ASN A 247 -7.69 6.46 5.30
N GLU A 248 -7.78 7.15 4.15
CA GLU A 248 -7.93 8.60 4.12
C GLU A 248 -9.21 9.08 4.82
N ILE A 249 -10.35 8.43 4.57
CA ILE A 249 -11.62 8.74 5.25
C ILE A 249 -11.48 8.57 6.77
N PHE A 250 -10.77 7.53 7.21
CA PHE A 250 -10.52 7.28 8.63
C PHE A 250 -9.62 8.35 9.26
N ILE A 251 -8.55 8.77 8.57
CA ILE A 251 -7.60 9.78 9.06
C ILE A 251 -8.25 11.17 9.08
N GLN A 252 -8.97 11.56 8.02
CA GLN A 252 -9.56 12.89 7.88
C GLN A 252 -10.92 13.02 8.58
N GLY A 253 -11.57 11.91 8.96
CA GLY A 253 -12.89 11.90 9.60
C GLY A 253 -14.04 12.40 8.71
N LYS A 254 -13.78 12.71 7.44
CA LYS A 254 -14.75 13.27 6.50
C LYS A 254 -15.07 12.26 5.41
N LYS A 255 -16.32 11.82 5.33
CA LYS A 255 -16.86 11.21 4.12
C LYS A 255 -16.97 12.31 3.06
N ARG A 256 -16.12 12.30 2.04
CA ARG A 256 -16.36 13.13 0.85
C ARG A 256 -17.63 12.60 0.18
N VAL A 257 -18.73 13.34 0.31
CA VAL A 257 -20.00 13.02 -0.35
C VAL A 257 -19.79 13.24 -1.84
N LEU A 258 -19.98 12.19 -2.63
CA LEU A 258 -19.97 12.28 -4.08
C LEU A 258 -21.12 13.20 -4.51
N SER A 259 -20.79 14.37 -5.05
CA SER A 259 -21.71 15.12 -5.87
C SER A 259 -22.18 14.21 -7.01
N LYS A 260 -23.48 14.21 -7.31
CA LYS A 260 -24.13 13.32 -8.27
C LYS A 260 -23.65 13.52 -9.74
N TRP A 261 -22.68 14.41 -9.96
CA TRP A 261 -22.33 14.99 -11.25
C TRP A 261 -20.81 15.08 -11.54
N GLU A 262 -19.94 14.41 -10.78
CA GLU A 262 -18.49 14.30 -11.09
C GLU A 262 -18.08 12.93 -11.63
#